data_AF-A0A942CRN6-F1
#
_entry.id   AF-A0A942CRN6-F1
#
_cell.length_a   1.000
_cell.length_b   1.000
_cell.length_c   1.000
_cell.angle_alpha   90.00
_cell.angle_beta   90.00
_cell.angle_gamma   90.00
#
_symmetry.space_group_name_H-M   'P 1'
#
loop_
_entity.id
_entity.type
_entity.pdbx_description
1 polymer ?
#
loop_
_entity_poly.entity_id
_entity_poly.type
_entity_poly.pdbx_seq_one_letter_code
_entity_poly.pdbx_strand_id
1 'polypeptide(L)'
;MLTLRKSSIVTAALCLSLAPFSTSLFAQTKTPAAEPMKYIGPGSCAATSCHGSVRPIAGSRILQTEYSTWILKDKHSRAYQALTGEVGERMARILKLGAKAEDSPKCLVCHALYTKPEQQGRKFEIAEGVSCENCHGPASGWLGPHTTTGWPHEKSVQLGMNDTRNVIHRTEKCLECHLGTKEKFVDHEMIAAGHPDLYFELDSFSAVMPRHWKQPLESEAGKPMEDPAWVGVRDWSAGQAVQLRAAMDRLTWRAKGERYDKKDVWPEYAELSCFACHHALGAAKDSWRQEHGYVGRRPGDPAWNQSRFVVFRLLAQQVDSSSAQELEKSLSAVSTEMSKLNPDRNAVASAASSAAPVAQKLADRLATMQYDSALALRTMQHITEDAETISLADERAAEQAAMALDSLYIAYSKEAKPANAAEVRAAINGLFQQLEIPSAYNADQFAAALRKIHDQLH
;
A
#
# COMPACT_ATOMS: atom_id res chain seq x y z
N MET A 1 -11.83 51.52 -65.65
CA MET A 1 -10.80 51.44 -66.71
C MET A 1 -10.17 52.80 -66.86
N LEU A 2 -8.93 52.99 -66.43
CA LEU A 2 -7.97 53.89 -67.09
C LEU A 2 -6.59 53.50 -66.56
N THR A 3 -5.85 52.78 -67.39
CA THR A 3 -4.40 52.63 -67.25
C THR A 3 -3.75 53.96 -67.63
N LEU A 4 -2.56 54.28 -67.10
CA LEU A 4 -1.36 54.42 -67.91
C LEU A 4 -0.10 54.85 -67.12
N ARG A 5 0.98 54.09 -67.39
CA ARG A 5 2.38 54.49 -67.66
C ARG A 5 3.13 55.35 -66.63
N LYS A 6 4.15 54.77 -65.97
CA LYS A 6 5.57 54.60 -66.40
C LYS A 6 6.36 55.93 -66.45
N SER A 7 7.42 56.03 -65.65
CA SER A 7 8.78 56.32 -66.12
C SER A 7 9.81 56.16 -64.99
N SER A 8 10.96 55.61 -65.37
CA SER A 8 12.09 55.20 -64.53
C SER A 8 13.07 56.35 -64.30
N ILE A 9 13.76 56.33 -63.14
CA ILE A 9 14.99 57.10 -62.88
C ILE A 9 16.05 56.15 -62.32
N VAL A 10 17.28 56.32 -62.82
CA VAL A 10 18.50 55.55 -62.54
C VAL A 10 19.33 56.24 -61.43
N THR A 11 20.38 55.55 -60.95
CA THR A 11 21.54 55.97 -60.12
C THR A 11 21.34 55.97 -58.60
N ALA A 12 22.26 55.53 -57.74
CA ALA A 12 23.69 55.18 -57.85
C ALA A 12 24.09 54.21 -56.70
N ALA A 13 25.18 53.46 -56.88
CA ALA A 13 25.71 52.50 -55.92
C ALA A 13 26.64 53.16 -54.87
N LEU A 14 26.51 52.75 -53.60
CA LEU A 14 27.43 53.10 -52.51
C LEU A 14 27.87 51.81 -51.80
N CYS A 15 29.15 51.47 -51.88
CA CYS A 15 29.76 50.33 -51.18
C CYS A 15 30.04 50.70 -49.73
N LEU A 16 29.47 49.96 -48.78
CA LEU A 16 29.76 50.05 -47.34
C LEU A 16 30.54 48.80 -46.90
N SER A 17 31.72 49.01 -46.33
CA SER A 17 32.60 47.99 -45.75
C SER A 17 32.10 47.54 -44.36
N LEU A 18 31.86 46.24 -44.19
CA LEU A 18 31.46 45.60 -42.93
C LEU A 18 32.69 45.04 -42.20
N ALA A 19 32.90 45.45 -40.94
CA ALA A 19 33.84 44.83 -40.02
C ALA A 19 33.16 43.67 -39.25
N PRO A 20 33.84 42.55 -38.97
CA PRO A 20 33.23 41.39 -38.31
C PRO A 20 33.23 41.57 -36.78
N PHE A 21 32.05 41.44 -36.15
CA PHE A 21 31.89 41.29 -34.72
C PHE A 21 32.24 39.86 -34.30
N SER A 22 33.26 39.69 -33.46
CA SER A 22 33.61 38.40 -32.84
C SER A 22 32.65 38.09 -31.69
N THR A 23 31.73 37.15 -31.89
CA THR A 23 30.91 36.57 -30.82
C THR A 23 31.70 35.50 -30.07
N SER A 24 32.05 35.77 -28.82
CA SER A 24 32.62 34.76 -27.93
C SER A 24 31.52 33.78 -27.51
N LEU A 25 31.57 32.54 -28.01
CA LEU A 25 30.75 31.45 -27.51
C LEU A 25 31.25 31.04 -26.11
N PHE A 26 30.49 31.38 -25.08
CA PHE A 26 30.58 30.69 -23.79
C PHE A 26 30.04 29.26 -23.98
N ALA A 27 30.93 28.28 -23.93
CA ALA A 27 30.55 26.88 -23.83
C ALA A 27 29.86 26.67 -22.47
N GLN A 28 28.52 26.58 -22.48
CA GLN A 28 27.79 25.99 -21.36
C GLN A 28 28.22 24.53 -21.24
N THR A 29 29.05 24.23 -20.24
CA THR A 29 29.28 22.86 -19.79
C THR A 29 27.94 22.33 -19.30
N LYS A 30 27.23 21.59 -20.15
CA LYS A 30 26.11 20.74 -19.71
C LYS A 30 26.69 19.78 -18.68
N THR A 31 26.36 19.98 -17.41
CA THR A 31 26.58 18.97 -16.38
C THR A 31 25.97 17.67 -16.92
N PRO A 32 26.75 16.57 -17.02
CA PRO A 32 26.19 15.30 -17.45
C PRO A 32 24.98 14.98 -16.58
N ALA A 33 23.84 14.63 -17.20
CA ALA A 33 22.73 14.08 -16.45
C ALA A 33 23.28 12.86 -15.68
N ALA A 34 23.06 12.83 -14.35
CA ALA A 34 23.45 11.67 -13.55
C ALA A 34 22.85 10.42 -14.21
N GLU A 35 23.68 9.40 -14.45
CA GLU A 35 23.18 8.15 -15.03
C GLU A 35 22.06 7.61 -14.12
N PRO A 36 20.95 7.10 -14.71
CA PRO A 36 19.86 6.55 -13.93
C PRO A 36 20.35 5.37 -13.09
N MET A 37 19.94 5.33 -11.83
CA MET A 37 20.30 4.26 -10.91
C MET A 37 19.76 2.91 -11.39
N LYS A 38 20.57 1.86 -11.20
CA LYS A 38 20.33 0.52 -11.71
C LYS A 38 20.17 -0.50 -10.57
N TYR A 39 19.38 -1.53 -10.85
CA TYR A 39 19.16 -2.68 -10.00
C TYR A 39 20.34 -3.67 -10.13
N ILE A 40 20.81 -4.20 -9.00
CA ILE A 40 21.99 -5.06 -8.93
C ILE A 40 21.63 -6.52 -8.59
N GLY A 41 20.48 -6.76 -7.99
CA GLY A 41 20.01 -8.05 -7.52
C GLY A 41 20.46 -8.38 -6.09
N PRO A 42 19.71 -9.26 -5.39
CA PRO A 42 19.84 -9.50 -3.95
C PRO A 42 21.15 -10.16 -3.55
N GLY A 43 21.82 -10.88 -4.47
CA GLY A 43 23.15 -11.43 -4.23
C GLY A 43 24.22 -10.38 -3.87
N SER A 44 23.99 -9.09 -4.15
CA SER A 44 24.88 -8.01 -3.72
C SER A 44 24.81 -7.72 -2.21
N CYS A 45 23.76 -8.17 -1.53
CA CYS A 45 23.55 -8.00 -0.10
C CYS A 45 24.02 -9.23 0.71
N ALA A 46 24.19 -10.38 0.03
CA ALA A 46 24.22 -11.71 0.63
C ALA A 46 25.50 -12.11 1.37
N ALA A 47 26.56 -11.30 1.34
CA ALA A 47 27.80 -11.64 2.04
C ALA A 47 27.59 -11.66 3.56
N THR A 48 28.24 -12.61 4.26
CA THR A 48 28.15 -12.76 5.73
C THR A 48 28.55 -11.50 6.48
N SER A 49 29.53 -10.75 5.97
CA SER A 49 29.97 -9.46 6.54
C SER A 49 29.01 -8.30 6.25
N CYS A 50 28.01 -8.51 5.39
CA CYS A 50 27.02 -7.52 4.98
C CYS A 50 25.67 -7.84 5.64
N HIS A 51 24.74 -8.44 4.89
CA HIS A 51 23.39 -8.78 5.34
C HIS A 51 23.11 -10.30 5.33
N GLY A 52 24.11 -11.13 5.04
CA GLY A 52 23.98 -12.59 4.92
C GLY A 52 24.43 -13.40 6.13
N SER A 53 24.57 -12.77 7.31
CA SER A 53 24.87 -13.52 8.52
C SER A 53 23.72 -14.44 8.90
N VAL A 54 24.06 -15.63 9.41
CA VAL A 54 23.07 -16.60 9.91
C VAL A 54 22.56 -16.26 11.32
N ARG A 55 23.22 -15.35 12.03
CA ARG A 55 22.85 -14.88 13.37
C ARG A 55 23.11 -13.39 13.53
N PRO A 56 22.30 -12.66 14.34
CA PRO A 56 22.53 -11.25 14.58
C PRO A 56 23.93 -10.96 15.14
N ILE A 57 24.56 -9.91 14.63
CA ILE A 57 25.91 -9.48 15.08
C ILE A 57 25.77 -8.52 16.26
N ALA A 58 26.40 -8.87 17.39
CA ALA A 58 26.38 -8.04 18.59
C ALA A 58 27.09 -6.69 18.34
N GLY A 59 26.51 -5.60 18.85
CA GLY A 59 27.04 -4.24 18.69
C GLY A 59 26.81 -3.63 17.30
N SER A 60 26.27 -4.37 16.33
CA SER A 60 25.84 -3.81 15.04
C SER A 60 24.55 -3.01 15.20
N ARG A 61 24.41 -1.91 14.45
CA ARG A 61 23.16 -1.13 14.35
C ARG A 61 22.05 -1.88 13.62
N ILE A 62 22.41 -2.72 12.65
CA ILE A 62 21.48 -3.59 11.90
C ILE A 62 21.61 -5.04 12.39
N LEU A 63 20.73 -5.93 11.96
CA LEU A 63 20.82 -7.34 12.35
C LEU A 63 21.96 -8.05 11.60
N GLN A 64 22.25 -7.62 10.36
CA GLN A 64 23.15 -8.29 9.40
C GLN A 64 22.66 -9.68 8.96
N THR A 65 21.42 -10.04 9.31
CA THR A 65 20.78 -11.31 8.95
C THR A 65 19.67 -11.13 7.93
N GLU A 66 19.53 -9.95 7.34
CA GLU A 66 18.39 -9.56 6.52
C GLU A 66 18.24 -10.47 5.29
N TYR A 67 19.34 -10.75 4.57
CA TYR A 67 19.33 -11.67 3.42
C TYR A 67 19.00 -13.11 3.84
N SER A 68 19.62 -13.61 4.92
CA SER A 68 19.34 -14.96 5.42
C SER A 68 17.91 -15.12 5.93
N THR A 69 17.35 -14.07 6.52
CA THR A 69 15.94 -14.03 6.94
C THR A 69 15.02 -14.04 5.74
N TRP A 70 15.31 -13.21 4.73
CA TRP A 70 14.57 -13.14 3.49
C TRP A 70 14.49 -14.49 2.77
N ILE A 71 15.63 -15.10 2.45
CA ILE A 71 15.65 -16.34 1.66
C ILE A 71 15.06 -17.55 2.39
N LEU A 72 15.14 -17.58 3.73
CA LEU A 72 14.68 -18.74 4.52
C LEU A 72 13.24 -18.61 5.01
N LYS A 73 12.81 -17.41 5.39
CA LYS A 73 11.57 -17.19 6.16
C LYS A 73 10.58 -16.23 5.50
N ASP A 74 11.03 -15.36 4.61
CA ASP A 74 10.16 -14.38 3.96
C ASP A 74 9.46 -15.00 2.73
N LYS A 75 8.13 -14.90 2.67
CA LYS A 75 7.31 -15.36 1.54
C LYS A 75 7.60 -14.58 0.24
N HIS A 76 8.12 -13.36 0.32
CA HIS A 76 8.53 -12.55 -0.83
C HIS A 76 9.60 -13.26 -1.68
N SER A 77 10.55 -13.96 -1.06
CA SER A 77 11.56 -14.77 -1.77
C SER A 77 10.95 -15.94 -2.55
N ARG A 78 9.71 -16.32 -2.24
CA ARG A 78 8.96 -17.40 -2.90
C ARG A 78 7.85 -16.89 -3.79
N ALA A 79 7.68 -15.57 -3.93
CA ALA A 79 6.57 -14.98 -4.68
C ALA A 79 6.54 -15.46 -6.15
N TYR A 80 7.69 -15.64 -6.79
CA TYR A 80 7.79 -16.18 -8.15
C TYR A 80 7.25 -17.61 -8.27
N GLN A 81 7.41 -18.43 -7.23
CA GLN A 81 6.93 -19.83 -7.24
C GLN A 81 5.40 -19.91 -7.32
N ALA A 82 4.68 -18.87 -6.89
CA ALA A 82 3.23 -18.81 -7.07
C ALA A 82 2.83 -18.72 -8.55
N LEU A 83 3.71 -18.19 -9.42
CA LEU A 83 3.47 -18.08 -10.86
C LEU A 83 3.70 -19.40 -11.59
N THR A 84 4.70 -20.18 -11.16
CA THR A 84 5.06 -21.46 -11.76
C THR A 84 4.28 -22.64 -11.18
N GLY A 85 3.52 -22.44 -10.11
CA GLY A 85 2.65 -23.45 -9.51
C GLY A 85 1.28 -23.57 -10.20
N GLU A 86 0.47 -24.51 -9.71
CA GLU A 86 -0.84 -24.83 -10.31
C GLU A 86 -1.78 -23.63 -10.46
N VAL A 87 -1.75 -22.68 -9.51
CA VAL A 87 -2.56 -21.47 -9.55
C VAL A 87 -2.15 -20.58 -10.71
N GLY A 88 -0.85 -20.27 -10.82
CA GLY A 88 -0.33 -19.42 -11.91
C GLY A 88 -0.55 -20.05 -13.29
N GLU A 89 -0.32 -21.35 -13.45
CA GLU A 89 -0.59 -22.05 -14.71
C GLU A 89 -2.08 -22.02 -15.09
N ARG A 90 -2.98 -22.22 -14.12
CA ARG A 90 -4.43 -22.14 -14.33
C ARG A 90 -4.86 -20.72 -14.70
N MET A 91 -4.36 -19.72 -14.00
CA MET A 91 -4.62 -18.32 -14.31
C MET A 91 -4.15 -17.95 -15.71
N ALA A 92 -2.95 -18.38 -16.12
CA ALA A 92 -2.42 -18.11 -17.46
C ALA A 92 -3.33 -18.65 -18.57
N ARG A 93 -3.93 -19.85 -18.36
CA ARG A 93 -4.94 -20.42 -19.27
C ARG A 93 -6.24 -19.63 -19.27
N ILE A 94 -6.81 -19.32 -18.10
CA ILE A 94 -8.10 -18.61 -17.99
C ILE A 94 -8.01 -17.19 -18.56
N LEU A 95 -6.92 -16.47 -18.24
CA LEU A 95 -6.64 -15.12 -18.71
C LEU A 95 -6.11 -15.07 -20.15
N LYS A 96 -5.90 -16.24 -20.79
CA LYS A 96 -5.40 -16.37 -22.17
C LYS A 96 -4.11 -15.59 -22.40
N LEU A 97 -3.15 -15.70 -21.50
CA LEU A 97 -1.87 -14.96 -21.58
C LEU A 97 -0.95 -15.43 -22.71
N GLY A 98 -1.30 -16.49 -23.44
CA GLY A 98 -0.55 -17.03 -24.58
C GLY A 98 0.71 -17.82 -24.20
N ALA A 99 1.22 -17.65 -22.98
CA ALA A 99 2.36 -18.37 -22.41
C ALA A 99 2.09 -18.71 -20.93
N LYS A 100 3.13 -18.78 -20.10
CA LYS A 100 3.03 -19.05 -18.67
C LYS A 100 2.87 -17.74 -17.87
N ALA A 101 2.42 -17.83 -16.62
CA ALA A 101 2.23 -16.64 -15.79
C ALA A 101 3.56 -15.91 -15.53
N GLU A 102 4.64 -16.68 -15.35
CA GLU A 102 6.00 -16.19 -15.14
C GLU A 102 6.65 -15.53 -16.36
N ASP A 103 6.03 -15.60 -17.53
CA ASP A 103 6.45 -14.85 -18.73
C ASP A 103 5.69 -13.53 -18.88
N SER A 104 4.62 -13.32 -18.08
CA SER A 104 3.73 -12.18 -18.20
C SER A 104 4.17 -11.02 -17.31
N PRO A 105 4.44 -9.82 -17.88
CA PRO A 105 4.66 -8.62 -17.09
C PRO A 105 3.50 -8.33 -16.11
N LYS A 106 2.26 -8.72 -16.45
CA LYS A 106 1.08 -8.55 -15.59
C LYS A 106 1.24 -9.22 -14.23
N CYS A 107 1.97 -10.35 -14.18
CA CYS A 107 2.22 -11.12 -12.97
C CYS A 107 3.57 -10.75 -12.33
N LEU A 108 4.61 -10.60 -13.16
CA LEU A 108 5.98 -10.36 -12.69
C LEU A 108 6.17 -9.04 -11.93
N VAL A 109 5.39 -8.00 -12.25
CA VAL A 109 5.50 -6.67 -11.60
C VAL A 109 5.25 -6.70 -10.08
N CYS A 110 4.55 -7.72 -9.57
CA CYS A 110 4.30 -7.92 -8.14
C CYS A 110 5.02 -9.15 -7.56
N HIS A 111 5.39 -10.14 -8.38
CA HIS A 111 5.93 -11.43 -7.93
C HIS A 111 7.44 -11.59 -8.10
N ALA A 112 8.14 -10.61 -8.67
CA ALA A 112 9.58 -10.65 -8.88
C ALA A 112 10.25 -9.27 -8.80
N LEU A 113 11.58 -9.23 -8.75
CA LEU A 113 12.35 -8.05 -9.14
C LEU A 113 12.30 -7.88 -10.67
N TYR A 114 11.16 -7.41 -11.17
CA TYR A 114 10.92 -7.24 -12.60
C TYR A 114 11.36 -5.86 -13.08
N THR A 115 12.40 -5.83 -13.93
CA THR A 115 13.02 -4.61 -14.45
C THR A 115 13.26 -4.74 -15.94
N LYS A 116 13.30 -3.62 -16.66
CA LYS A 116 13.79 -3.60 -18.05
C LYS A 116 15.30 -3.82 -18.10
N PRO A 117 15.88 -4.37 -19.19
CA PRO A 117 17.31 -4.62 -19.30
C PRO A 117 18.20 -3.38 -19.04
N GLU A 118 17.78 -2.20 -19.49
CA GLU A 118 18.51 -0.94 -19.29
C GLU A 118 18.55 -0.48 -17.82
N GLN A 119 17.64 -1.00 -16.99
CA GLN A 119 17.59 -0.72 -15.56
C GLN A 119 18.49 -1.67 -14.75
N GLN A 120 19.12 -2.66 -15.38
CA GLN A 120 19.97 -3.64 -14.70
C GLN A 120 21.45 -3.23 -14.78
N GLY A 121 22.12 -3.17 -13.63
CA GLY A 121 23.57 -2.95 -13.54
C GLY A 121 24.36 -4.23 -13.78
N ARG A 122 23.75 -5.38 -13.51
CA ARG A 122 24.21 -6.73 -13.84
C ARG A 122 23.01 -7.67 -13.94
N LYS A 123 23.20 -8.85 -14.53
CA LYS A 123 22.17 -9.89 -14.53
C LYS A 123 21.95 -10.44 -13.11
N PHE A 124 20.70 -10.72 -12.78
CA PHE A 124 20.27 -11.38 -11.54
C PHE A 124 19.12 -12.34 -11.84
N GLU A 125 18.85 -13.26 -10.93
CA GLU A 125 17.87 -14.32 -11.13
C GLU A 125 16.46 -13.82 -10.77
N ILE A 126 15.54 -13.84 -11.73
CA ILE A 126 14.16 -13.37 -11.52
C ILE A 126 13.35 -14.33 -10.65
N ALA A 127 13.72 -15.61 -10.65
CA ALA A 127 13.11 -16.64 -9.82
C ALA A 127 13.36 -16.48 -8.31
N GLU A 128 14.26 -15.55 -7.92
CA GLU A 128 14.46 -15.15 -6.52
C GLU A 128 13.28 -14.36 -5.93
N GLY A 129 12.27 -14.03 -6.74
CA GLY A 129 11.02 -13.42 -6.27
C GLY A 129 11.17 -11.93 -5.94
N VAL A 130 10.33 -11.46 -5.01
CA VAL A 130 10.37 -10.08 -4.50
C VAL A 130 11.56 -9.97 -3.54
N SER A 131 12.53 -9.15 -3.91
CA SER A 131 13.86 -9.11 -3.29
C SER A 131 14.16 -7.76 -2.63
N CYS A 132 15.38 -7.60 -2.10
CA CYS A 132 15.82 -6.41 -1.35
C CYS A 132 15.47 -5.10 -2.06
N GLU A 133 15.73 -5.00 -3.35
CA GLU A 133 15.58 -3.75 -4.12
C GLU A 133 14.12 -3.45 -4.53
N ASN A 134 13.20 -4.42 -4.41
CA ASN A 134 11.76 -4.11 -4.55
C ASN A 134 11.30 -3.16 -3.44
N CYS A 135 11.87 -3.29 -2.23
CA CYS A 135 11.60 -2.42 -1.08
C CYS A 135 12.60 -1.26 -0.99
N HIS A 136 13.91 -1.54 -1.10
CA HIS A 136 14.97 -0.54 -0.89
C HIS A 136 15.32 0.30 -2.12
N GLY A 137 14.80 -0.03 -3.31
CA GLY A 137 15.11 0.68 -4.56
C GLY A 137 16.42 0.23 -5.21
N PRO A 138 16.76 0.79 -6.39
CA PRO A 138 17.94 0.38 -7.16
C PRO A 138 19.24 0.68 -6.43
N ALA A 139 20.07 -0.33 -6.20
CA ALA A 139 21.20 -0.24 -5.30
C ALA A 139 22.45 0.42 -5.88
N SER A 140 22.56 0.58 -7.21
CA SER A 140 23.83 1.03 -7.83
C SER A 140 24.38 2.34 -7.25
N GLY A 141 23.49 3.26 -6.82
CA GLY A 141 23.89 4.55 -6.25
C GLY A 141 24.41 4.47 -4.83
N TRP A 142 23.85 3.58 -4.00
CA TRP A 142 24.12 3.54 -2.55
C TRP A 142 24.83 2.27 -2.07
N LEU A 143 24.94 1.22 -2.90
CA LEU A 143 25.53 -0.08 -2.53
C LEU A 143 26.97 0.04 -2.03
N GLY A 144 27.82 0.82 -2.69
CA GLY A 144 29.17 1.09 -2.19
C GLY A 144 29.15 2.04 -0.98
N PRO A 145 28.61 3.26 -1.13
CA PRO A 145 28.68 4.29 -0.09
C PRO A 145 28.10 3.89 1.27
N HIS A 146 27.02 3.11 1.31
CA HIS A 146 26.37 2.71 2.58
C HIS A 146 27.24 1.82 3.48
N THR A 147 28.31 1.24 2.94
CA THR A 147 29.26 0.41 3.70
C THR A 147 30.28 1.26 4.47
N THR A 148 30.37 2.55 4.18
CA THR A 148 31.35 3.43 4.82
C THR A 148 30.98 3.71 6.28
N THR A 149 31.99 3.78 7.14
CA THR A 149 31.80 4.03 8.57
C THR A 149 31.08 5.36 8.79
N GLY A 150 29.99 5.34 9.55
CA GLY A 150 29.21 6.55 9.87
C GLY A 150 28.32 7.05 8.73
N TRP A 151 28.11 6.26 7.67
CA TRP A 151 27.26 6.66 6.54
C TRP A 151 25.81 6.97 6.99
N PRO A 152 25.31 8.20 6.77
CA PRO A 152 23.94 8.57 7.12
C PRO A 152 22.92 7.93 6.18
N HIS A 153 21.77 7.52 6.71
CA HIS A 153 20.69 6.91 5.92
C HIS A 153 20.16 7.87 4.85
N GLU A 154 20.05 9.15 5.18
CA GLU A 154 19.57 10.22 4.32
C GLU A 154 20.46 10.37 3.07
N LYS A 155 21.76 10.04 3.19
CA LYS A 155 22.67 10.02 2.04
C LYS A 155 22.41 8.84 1.11
N SER A 156 22.02 7.68 1.61
CA SER A 156 21.54 6.58 0.75
C SER A 156 20.25 6.96 0.03
N VAL A 157 19.33 7.64 0.71
CA VAL A 157 18.08 8.12 0.09
C VAL A 157 18.36 9.12 -1.02
N GLN A 158 19.28 10.07 -0.81
CA GLN A 158 19.76 11.00 -1.86
C GLN A 158 20.38 10.28 -3.07
N LEU A 159 20.86 9.05 -2.88
CA LEU A 159 21.44 8.20 -3.93
C LEU A 159 20.45 7.15 -4.48
N GLY A 160 19.15 7.30 -4.21
CA GLY A 160 18.09 6.49 -4.81
C GLY A 160 17.58 5.33 -3.96
N MET A 161 17.97 5.22 -2.69
CA MET A 161 17.33 4.30 -1.76
C MET A 161 15.92 4.78 -1.40
N ASN A 162 14.94 3.88 -1.37
CA ASN A 162 13.62 4.18 -0.82
C ASN A 162 13.70 4.31 0.71
N ASP A 163 13.10 5.35 1.27
CA ASP A 163 13.14 5.61 2.72
C ASP A 163 12.13 4.74 3.49
N THR A 164 12.40 3.45 3.61
CA THR A 164 11.54 2.51 4.35
C THR A 164 11.67 2.62 5.88
N ARG A 165 12.45 3.57 6.40
CA ARG A 165 12.43 3.93 7.84
C ARG A 165 11.22 4.79 8.18
N ASN A 166 10.81 5.64 7.25
CA ASN A 166 9.58 6.40 7.38
C ASN A 166 8.38 5.45 7.20
N VAL A 167 7.52 5.37 8.22
CA VAL A 167 6.36 4.46 8.22
C VAL A 167 5.40 4.74 7.06
N ILE A 168 5.26 5.99 6.63
CA ILE A 168 4.41 6.38 5.49
C ILE A 168 5.00 5.80 4.20
N HIS A 169 6.25 6.13 3.89
CA HIS A 169 6.92 5.64 2.68
C HIS A 169 7.06 4.11 2.66
N ARG A 170 7.29 3.48 3.82
CA ARG A 170 7.29 2.03 3.94
C ARG A 170 5.92 1.44 3.60
N THR A 171 4.84 2.05 4.10
CA THR A 171 3.47 1.60 3.79
C THR A 171 3.18 1.76 2.30
N GLU A 172 3.51 2.90 1.70
CA GLU A 172 3.37 3.14 0.26
C GLU A 172 4.05 2.05 -0.58
N LYS A 173 5.29 1.71 -0.20
CA LYS A 173 6.08 0.67 -0.86
C LYS A 173 5.39 -0.69 -0.79
N CYS A 174 4.80 -1.07 0.35
CA CYS A 174 4.02 -2.30 0.49
C CYS A 174 2.75 -2.26 -0.39
N LEU A 175 2.04 -1.13 -0.39
CA LEU A 175 0.77 -0.97 -1.09
C LEU A 175 0.91 -0.96 -2.61
N GLU A 176 2.10 -0.73 -3.18
CA GLU A 176 2.32 -0.87 -4.63
C GLU A 176 1.90 -2.25 -5.17
N CYS A 177 2.05 -3.31 -4.37
CA CYS A 177 1.61 -4.66 -4.73
C CYS A 177 0.36 -5.08 -3.94
N HIS A 178 0.27 -4.72 -2.66
CA HIS A 178 -0.82 -5.15 -1.77
C HIS A 178 -2.13 -4.35 -1.91
N LEU A 179 -2.14 -3.31 -2.75
CA LEU A 179 -3.34 -2.56 -3.12
C LEU A 179 -3.32 -2.19 -4.61
N GLY A 180 -2.16 -1.74 -5.09
CA GLY A 180 -1.89 -1.49 -6.49
C GLY A 180 -1.65 -0.02 -6.85
N THR A 181 -0.93 0.18 -7.94
CA THR A 181 -0.72 1.44 -8.68
C THR A 181 -1.36 1.35 -10.07
N LYS A 182 -1.15 2.36 -10.91
CA LYS A 182 -1.60 2.35 -12.31
C LYS A 182 -0.88 1.28 -13.15
N GLU A 183 0.30 0.86 -12.71
CA GLU A 183 1.22 -0.09 -13.35
C GLU A 183 1.19 -1.49 -12.71
N LYS A 184 0.76 -1.58 -11.44
CA LYS A 184 0.71 -2.82 -10.65
C LYS A 184 -0.66 -2.97 -10.04
N PHE A 185 -1.47 -3.91 -10.49
CA PHE A 185 -2.79 -4.07 -9.88
C PHE A 185 -3.32 -5.48 -10.06
N VAL A 186 -4.27 -5.81 -9.20
CA VAL A 186 -5.17 -6.95 -9.35
C VAL A 186 -6.53 -6.38 -9.67
N ASP A 187 -7.11 -6.79 -10.80
CA ASP A 187 -8.47 -6.44 -11.21
C ASP A 187 -9.43 -7.62 -11.02
N HIS A 188 -10.71 -7.37 -11.18
CA HIS A 188 -11.74 -8.39 -10.99
C HIS A 188 -11.58 -9.56 -11.97
N GLU A 189 -11.05 -9.32 -13.17
CA GLU A 189 -10.70 -10.37 -14.13
C GLU A 189 -9.63 -11.32 -13.56
N MET A 190 -8.58 -10.78 -12.94
CA MET A 190 -7.55 -11.59 -12.27
C MET A 190 -8.10 -12.35 -11.06
N ILE A 191 -8.96 -11.73 -10.25
CA ILE A 191 -9.60 -12.40 -9.11
C ILE A 191 -10.48 -13.56 -9.59
N ALA A 192 -11.32 -13.32 -10.60
CA ALA A 192 -12.16 -14.35 -11.21
C ALA A 192 -11.35 -15.52 -11.82
N ALA A 193 -10.11 -15.25 -12.28
CA ALA A 193 -9.20 -16.29 -12.77
C ALA A 193 -8.49 -17.08 -11.64
N GLY A 194 -8.60 -16.64 -10.39
CA GLY A 194 -8.05 -17.33 -9.22
C GLY A 194 -7.00 -16.56 -8.42
N HIS A 195 -6.76 -15.28 -8.72
CA HIS A 195 -5.94 -14.44 -7.84
C HIS A 195 -6.68 -14.23 -6.51
N PRO A 196 -6.02 -14.34 -5.35
CA PRO A 196 -6.66 -13.95 -4.09
C PRO A 196 -7.05 -12.46 -4.11
N ASP A 197 -8.20 -12.12 -3.54
CA ASP A 197 -8.50 -10.72 -3.24
C ASP A 197 -7.47 -10.16 -2.24
N LEU A 198 -7.07 -8.92 -2.44
CA LEU A 198 -6.00 -8.27 -1.71
C LEU A 198 -6.56 -7.51 -0.51
N TYR A 199 -6.04 -7.83 0.67
CA TYR A 199 -6.18 -7.05 1.90
C TYR A 199 -4.80 -6.90 2.54
N PHE A 200 -4.66 -5.87 3.38
CA PHE A 200 -3.40 -5.54 4.01
C PHE A 200 -3.64 -4.75 5.30
N GLU A 201 -2.78 -4.94 6.28
CA GLU A 201 -2.68 -4.13 7.49
C GLU A 201 -1.21 -4.13 7.89
N LEU A 202 -0.61 -2.95 8.04
CA LEU A 202 0.85 -2.82 8.09
C LEU A 202 1.46 -3.57 9.27
N ASP A 203 0.91 -3.46 10.47
CA ASP A 203 1.54 -4.05 11.66
C ASP A 203 1.41 -5.57 11.66
N SER A 204 0.21 -6.10 11.39
CA SER A 204 -0.10 -7.52 11.29
C SER A 204 0.73 -8.18 10.20
N PHE A 205 0.80 -7.58 9.01
CA PHE A 205 1.61 -8.11 7.92
C PHE A 205 3.10 -8.01 8.23
N SER A 206 3.55 -6.97 8.92
CA SER A 206 4.94 -6.87 9.39
C SER A 206 5.26 -7.81 10.55
N ALA A 207 4.26 -8.39 11.23
CA ALA A 207 4.46 -9.37 12.29
C ALA A 207 4.52 -10.81 11.74
N VAL A 208 3.65 -11.14 10.78
CA VAL A 208 3.61 -12.48 10.14
C VAL A 208 4.64 -12.64 9.02
N MET A 209 5.20 -11.52 8.55
CA MET A 209 6.40 -11.49 7.71
C MET A 209 7.59 -11.11 8.59
N PRO A 210 8.70 -11.86 8.58
CA PRO A 210 9.80 -11.56 9.48
C PRO A 210 10.37 -10.17 9.18
N ARG A 211 10.42 -9.28 10.18
CA ARG A 211 11.00 -7.95 10.01
C ARG A 211 12.49 -8.07 9.67
N HIS A 212 12.92 -7.29 8.68
CA HIS A 212 14.33 -7.19 8.26
C HIS A 212 15.05 -6.01 8.92
N TRP A 213 14.53 -5.52 10.03
CA TRP A 213 15.10 -4.41 10.79
C TRP A 213 14.91 -4.66 12.28
N LYS A 214 15.69 -3.98 13.10
CA LYS A 214 15.50 -3.98 14.55
C LYS A 214 14.24 -3.21 14.93
N GLN A 215 13.56 -3.70 15.95
CA GLN A 215 12.45 -3.01 16.59
C GLN A 215 12.71 -2.95 18.10
N PRO A 216 12.75 -1.76 18.71
CA PRO A 216 12.58 -0.44 18.08
C PRO A 216 13.74 -0.11 17.13
N LEU A 217 13.48 0.76 16.16
CA LEU A 217 14.52 1.31 15.29
C LEU A 217 15.59 2.00 16.12
N GLU A 218 16.85 1.81 15.72
CA GLU A 218 18.02 2.33 16.42
C GLU A 218 18.74 3.37 15.57
N SER A 219 19.09 4.51 16.19
CA SER A 219 19.93 5.53 15.57
C SER A 219 21.39 5.07 15.54
N GLU A 220 21.80 4.47 16.65
CA GLU A 220 23.07 3.81 16.92
C GLU A 220 22.78 2.55 17.75
N ALA A 221 23.73 1.61 17.79
CA ALA A 221 23.54 0.35 18.51
C ALA A 221 23.13 0.60 19.98
N GLY A 222 21.96 0.10 20.38
CA GLY A 222 21.41 0.27 21.72
C GLY A 222 20.76 1.63 22.02
N LYS A 223 20.59 2.52 21.02
CA LYS A 223 19.93 3.82 21.17
C LYS A 223 18.62 3.87 20.34
N PRO A 224 17.47 3.49 20.94
CA PRO A 224 16.17 3.55 20.29
C PRO A 224 15.83 4.96 19.79
N MET A 225 15.16 5.03 18.64
CA MET A 225 14.60 6.26 18.05
C MET A 225 13.10 6.41 18.30
N GLU A 226 12.48 5.38 18.87
CA GLU A 226 11.04 5.26 19.04
C GLU A 226 10.76 4.51 20.34
N ASP A 227 9.59 4.75 20.92
CA ASP A 227 9.13 4.00 22.08
C ASP A 227 8.78 2.56 21.65
N PRO A 228 9.50 1.54 22.14
CA PRO A 228 9.26 0.15 21.78
C PRO A 228 7.84 -0.34 22.10
N ALA A 229 7.17 0.25 23.10
CA ALA A 229 5.82 -0.15 23.49
C ALA A 229 4.79 0.14 22.39
N TRP A 230 5.00 1.20 21.60
CA TRP A 230 3.99 1.77 20.71
C TRP A 230 4.30 1.68 19.23
N VAL A 231 5.42 1.05 18.84
CA VAL A 231 5.78 0.89 17.43
C VAL A 231 4.67 0.21 16.62
N GLY A 232 4.05 -0.85 17.18
CA GLY A 232 2.96 -1.57 16.51
C GLY A 232 1.71 -0.71 16.34
N VAL A 233 1.35 0.08 17.35
CA VAL A 233 0.20 1.00 17.27
C VAL A 233 0.44 2.10 16.24
N ARG A 234 1.65 2.66 16.17
CA ARG A 234 2.02 3.63 15.13
C ARG A 234 2.00 3.01 13.74
N ASP A 235 2.57 1.81 13.59
CA ASP A 235 2.60 1.09 12.31
C ASP A 235 1.17 0.80 11.83
N TRP A 236 0.30 0.34 12.73
CA TRP A 236 -1.13 0.14 12.46
C TRP A 236 -1.82 1.45 12.06
N SER A 237 -1.77 2.48 12.91
CA SER A 237 -2.55 3.71 12.72
C SER A 237 -2.12 4.50 11.47
N ALA A 238 -0.82 4.72 11.27
CA ALA A 238 -0.30 5.39 10.10
C ALA A 238 -0.53 4.53 8.85
N GLY A 239 -0.41 3.20 8.98
CA GLY A 239 -0.70 2.24 7.92
C GLY A 239 -2.14 2.33 7.40
N GLN A 240 -3.12 2.43 8.30
CA GLN A 240 -4.54 2.61 7.97
C GLN A 240 -4.78 3.90 7.16
N ALA A 241 -4.21 5.03 7.63
CA ALA A 241 -4.37 6.32 6.96
C ALA A 241 -3.76 6.32 5.55
N VAL A 242 -2.56 5.77 5.39
CA VAL A 242 -1.90 5.67 4.07
C VAL A 242 -2.63 4.70 3.14
N GLN A 243 -3.15 3.59 3.66
CA GLN A 243 -3.95 2.66 2.88
C GLN A 243 -5.25 3.31 2.38
N LEU A 244 -5.94 4.07 3.22
CA LEU A 244 -7.12 4.82 2.81
C LEU A 244 -6.78 5.83 1.71
N ARG A 245 -5.72 6.63 1.90
CA ARG A 245 -5.24 7.58 0.89
C ARG A 245 -4.96 6.87 -0.44
N ALA A 246 -4.18 5.79 -0.42
CA ALA A 246 -3.84 5.04 -1.62
C ALA A 246 -5.06 4.39 -2.29
N ALA A 247 -6.08 3.97 -1.52
CA ALA A 247 -7.34 3.47 -2.07
C ALA A 247 -8.13 4.59 -2.78
N MET A 248 -8.10 5.81 -2.24
CA MET A 248 -8.73 6.98 -2.87
C MET A 248 -8.00 7.41 -4.15
N ASP A 249 -6.67 7.39 -4.13
CA ASP A 249 -5.86 7.61 -5.33
C ASP A 249 -6.18 6.53 -6.38
N ARG A 250 -6.30 5.26 -5.95
CA ARG A 250 -6.69 4.13 -6.79
C ARG A 250 -8.01 4.35 -7.49
N LEU A 251 -9.02 4.67 -6.71
CA LEU A 251 -10.35 4.91 -7.22
C LEU A 251 -10.38 6.11 -8.19
N THR A 252 -9.63 7.17 -7.88
CA THR A 252 -9.48 8.35 -8.74
C THR A 252 -8.89 8.00 -10.10
N TRP A 253 -7.78 7.27 -10.15
CA TRP A 253 -7.14 6.95 -11.42
C TRP A 253 -7.91 5.90 -12.23
N ARG A 254 -8.65 4.99 -11.57
CA ARG A 254 -9.58 4.07 -12.25
C ARG A 254 -10.74 4.83 -12.89
N ALA A 255 -11.35 5.76 -12.17
CA ALA A 255 -12.44 6.60 -12.69
C ALA A 255 -12.00 7.40 -13.92
N LYS A 256 -10.76 7.91 -13.90
CA LYS A 256 -10.15 8.65 -15.01
C LYS A 256 -9.61 7.76 -16.16
N GLY A 257 -9.66 6.43 -16.05
CA GLY A 257 -9.16 5.52 -17.09
C GLY A 257 -7.64 5.56 -17.27
N GLU A 258 -6.89 5.79 -16.18
CA GLU A 258 -5.45 6.05 -16.23
C GLU A 258 -4.57 4.80 -16.10
N ARG A 259 -5.15 3.59 -16.24
CA ARG A 259 -4.39 2.32 -16.24
C ARG A 259 -3.24 2.35 -17.25
N TYR A 260 -2.15 1.64 -16.95
CA TYR A 260 -1.02 1.52 -17.89
C TYR A 260 -1.44 0.89 -19.22
N ASP A 261 -2.36 -0.09 -19.18
CA ASP A 261 -2.83 -0.87 -20.33
C ASP A 261 -3.91 -0.16 -21.16
N LYS A 262 -4.36 1.03 -20.73
CA LYS A 262 -5.39 1.85 -21.40
C LYS A 262 -6.74 1.14 -21.61
N LYS A 263 -6.99 0.02 -20.93
CA LYS A 263 -8.31 -0.62 -20.95
C LYS A 263 -9.31 0.26 -20.19
N ASP A 264 -10.44 0.52 -20.81
CA ASP A 264 -11.53 1.24 -20.16
C ASP A 264 -12.45 0.27 -19.40
N VAL A 265 -12.15 0.10 -18.11
CA VAL A 265 -12.92 -0.76 -17.20
C VAL A 265 -13.55 0.11 -16.13
N TRP A 266 -14.87 0.22 -16.15
CA TRP A 266 -15.62 0.96 -15.14
C TRP A 266 -17.06 0.44 -14.95
N PRO A 267 -17.53 0.37 -13.70
CA PRO A 267 -16.70 0.39 -12.50
C PRO A 267 -15.78 -0.83 -12.47
N GLU A 268 -14.65 -0.72 -11.79
CA GLU A 268 -13.84 -1.90 -11.47
C GLU A 268 -14.47 -2.63 -10.29
N TYR A 269 -14.89 -3.87 -10.47
CA TYR A 269 -15.57 -4.63 -9.41
C TYR A 269 -14.67 -5.06 -8.27
N ALA A 270 -13.33 -5.05 -8.44
CA ALA A 270 -12.38 -5.22 -7.34
C ALA A 270 -12.39 -4.06 -6.32
N GLU A 271 -13.10 -2.96 -6.60
CA GLU A 271 -13.35 -1.89 -5.62
C GLU A 271 -14.58 -2.15 -4.74
N LEU A 272 -15.40 -3.15 -5.08
CA LEU A 272 -16.63 -3.50 -4.39
C LEU A 272 -16.35 -4.58 -3.34
N SER A 273 -17.28 -4.75 -2.40
CA SER A 273 -17.19 -5.84 -1.44
C SER A 273 -17.53 -7.16 -2.17
N CYS A 274 -16.55 -8.06 -2.29
CA CYS A 274 -16.67 -9.26 -3.11
C CYS A 274 -17.82 -10.17 -2.61
N PHE A 275 -17.96 -10.29 -1.29
CA PHE A 275 -18.95 -11.18 -0.68
C PHE A 275 -20.33 -10.55 -0.53
N ALA A 276 -20.53 -9.28 -0.94
CA ALA A 276 -21.87 -8.76 -1.22
C ALA A 276 -22.52 -9.49 -2.41
N CYS A 277 -21.73 -10.04 -3.33
CA CYS A 277 -22.21 -10.83 -4.47
C CYS A 277 -21.87 -12.33 -4.35
N HIS A 278 -20.71 -12.67 -3.79
CA HIS A 278 -20.19 -14.05 -3.72
C HIS A 278 -20.53 -14.76 -2.41
N HIS A 279 -21.82 -14.79 -2.05
CA HIS A 279 -22.33 -15.52 -0.90
C HIS A 279 -23.41 -16.54 -1.32
N ALA A 280 -23.77 -17.46 -0.41
CA ALA A 280 -24.83 -18.42 -0.69
C ALA A 280 -26.17 -17.71 -0.93
N LEU A 281 -26.88 -18.10 -2.00
CA LEU A 281 -28.26 -17.71 -2.25
C LEU A 281 -29.17 -18.71 -1.54
N GLY A 282 -29.86 -18.27 -0.49
CA GLY A 282 -30.70 -19.11 0.36
C GLY A 282 -31.99 -18.41 0.79
N ALA A 283 -32.75 -19.06 1.67
CA ALA A 283 -33.94 -18.44 2.26
C ALA A 283 -33.54 -17.26 3.16
N ALA A 284 -34.41 -16.27 3.29
CA ALA A 284 -34.13 -15.05 4.07
C ALA A 284 -33.73 -15.33 5.52
N LYS A 285 -34.36 -16.32 6.16
CA LYS A 285 -34.02 -16.77 7.52
C LYS A 285 -32.60 -17.32 7.68
N ASP A 286 -31.95 -17.69 6.58
CA ASP A 286 -30.60 -18.27 6.56
C ASP A 286 -29.57 -17.24 6.04
N SER A 287 -29.98 -15.98 5.84
CA SER A 287 -29.15 -14.90 5.31
C SER A 287 -29.23 -13.67 6.21
N TRP A 288 -28.19 -13.45 7.01
CA TRP A 288 -28.06 -12.23 7.82
C TRP A 288 -28.21 -10.97 6.96
N ARG A 289 -27.72 -10.99 5.71
CA ARG A 289 -27.86 -9.87 4.77
C ARG A 289 -29.33 -9.55 4.46
N GLN A 290 -30.18 -10.57 4.30
CA GLN A 290 -31.60 -10.37 4.01
C GLN A 290 -32.39 -9.98 5.27
N GLU A 291 -31.98 -10.47 6.43
CA GLU A 291 -32.58 -10.12 7.73
C GLU A 291 -32.32 -8.65 8.10
N HIS A 292 -31.08 -8.18 7.94
CA HIS A 292 -30.68 -6.79 8.21
C HIS A 292 -31.04 -5.83 7.07
N GLY A 293 -31.24 -6.35 5.85
CA GLY A 293 -31.49 -5.56 4.66
C GLY A 293 -30.23 -4.82 4.16
N TYR A 294 -30.45 -3.76 3.40
CA TYR A 294 -29.39 -3.07 2.66
C TYR A 294 -29.43 -1.56 2.92
N VAL A 295 -29.06 -1.14 4.14
CA VAL A 295 -29.11 0.26 4.54
C VAL A 295 -28.31 1.14 3.57
N GLY A 296 -28.91 2.25 3.14
CA GLY A 296 -28.26 3.23 2.26
C GLY A 296 -28.10 2.83 0.79
N ARG A 297 -28.61 1.66 0.38
CA ARG A 297 -28.58 1.21 -1.02
C ARG A 297 -29.83 0.41 -1.40
N ARG A 298 -30.09 0.26 -2.69
CA ARG A 298 -31.18 -0.60 -3.16
C ARG A 298 -30.76 -2.07 -3.07
N PRO A 299 -31.66 -3.00 -2.70
CA PRO A 299 -31.39 -4.43 -2.85
C PRO A 299 -30.90 -4.75 -4.27
N GLY A 300 -29.75 -5.44 -4.37
CA GLY A 300 -29.11 -5.81 -5.64
C GLY A 300 -28.06 -4.82 -6.15
N ASP A 301 -27.97 -3.60 -5.61
CA ASP A 301 -26.84 -2.73 -5.88
C ASP A 301 -25.64 -3.18 -5.02
N PRO A 302 -24.43 -3.36 -5.55
CA PRO A 302 -23.29 -3.87 -4.78
C PRO A 302 -22.81 -2.84 -3.75
N ALA A 303 -22.28 -3.30 -2.62
CA ALA A 303 -21.65 -2.41 -1.65
C ALA A 303 -20.23 -2.05 -2.10
N TRP A 304 -19.85 -0.78 -1.92
CA TRP A 304 -18.43 -0.40 -2.00
C TRP A 304 -17.63 -1.00 -0.82
N ASN A 305 -16.37 -1.37 -1.04
CA ASN A 305 -15.54 -1.96 0.00
C ASN A 305 -15.06 -0.92 1.03
N GLN A 306 -15.74 -0.82 2.17
CA GLN A 306 -15.46 0.16 3.22
C GLN A 306 -14.35 -0.24 4.21
N SER A 307 -13.72 -1.40 4.04
CA SER A 307 -12.74 -1.94 5.01
C SER A 307 -11.57 -1.00 5.30
N ARG A 308 -11.20 -0.13 4.37
CA ARG A 308 -10.09 0.83 4.51
C ARG A 308 -10.45 2.04 5.37
N PHE A 309 -11.69 2.15 5.84
CA PHE A 309 -12.18 3.33 6.57
C PHE A 309 -12.99 2.99 7.82
N VAL A 310 -13.85 1.97 7.78
CA VAL A 310 -14.86 1.73 8.83
C VAL A 310 -14.28 1.57 10.24
N VAL A 311 -13.10 0.97 10.37
CA VAL A 311 -12.36 0.88 11.65
C VAL A 311 -11.53 2.15 11.88
N PHE A 312 -10.84 2.61 10.85
CA PHE A 312 -9.95 3.77 10.93
C PHE A 312 -10.67 5.07 11.38
N ARG A 313 -11.93 5.26 10.98
CA ARG A 313 -12.74 6.43 11.35
C ARG A 313 -12.83 6.63 12.87
N LEU A 314 -12.84 5.53 13.64
CA LEU A 314 -12.95 5.56 15.11
C LEU A 314 -11.68 6.13 15.75
N LEU A 315 -10.51 5.84 15.19
CA LEU A 315 -9.26 6.49 15.60
C LEU A 315 -9.20 7.93 15.10
N ALA A 316 -9.54 8.16 13.82
CA ALA A 316 -9.49 9.49 13.21
C ALA A 316 -10.34 10.49 14.02
N GLN A 317 -11.53 10.09 14.45
CA GLN A 317 -12.43 10.92 15.25
C GLN A 317 -11.84 11.30 16.61
N GLN A 318 -11.07 10.41 17.25
CA GLN A 318 -10.39 10.68 18.52
C GLN A 318 -9.18 11.62 18.35
N VAL A 319 -8.48 11.52 17.22
CA VAL A 319 -7.21 12.24 16.99
C VAL A 319 -7.46 13.62 16.37
N ASP A 320 -8.28 13.71 15.33
CA ASP A 320 -8.62 14.96 14.64
C ASP A 320 -10.07 14.87 14.12
N SER A 321 -11.02 15.24 14.98
CA SER A 321 -12.46 15.16 14.68
C SER A 321 -12.88 16.01 13.48
N SER A 322 -12.16 17.09 13.19
CA SER A 322 -12.43 17.95 12.02
C SER A 322 -12.06 17.20 10.72
N SER A 323 -10.84 16.66 10.65
CA SER A 323 -10.43 15.85 9.50
C SER A 323 -11.21 14.54 9.39
N ALA A 324 -11.64 13.96 10.50
CA ALA A 324 -12.53 12.79 10.49
C ALA A 324 -13.89 13.11 9.85
N GLN A 325 -14.54 14.22 10.22
CA GLN A 325 -15.81 14.65 9.61
C GLN A 325 -15.67 14.95 8.12
N GLU A 326 -14.55 15.55 7.70
CA GLU A 326 -14.27 15.82 6.29
C GLU A 326 -14.09 14.52 5.48
N LEU A 327 -13.41 13.53 6.06
CA LEU A 327 -13.31 12.19 5.48
C LEU A 327 -14.65 11.49 5.42
N GLU A 328 -15.44 11.49 6.50
CA GLU A 328 -16.78 10.87 6.53
C GLU A 328 -17.67 11.44 5.43
N LYS A 329 -17.66 12.77 5.25
CA LYS A 329 -18.43 13.42 4.17
C LYS A 329 -17.98 12.93 2.78
N SER A 330 -16.67 12.92 2.54
CA SER A 330 -16.11 12.55 1.23
C SER A 330 -16.32 11.06 0.93
N LEU A 331 -16.14 10.19 1.93
CA LEU A 331 -16.30 8.75 1.78
C LEU A 331 -17.76 8.31 1.77
N SER A 332 -18.67 9.05 2.41
CA SER A 332 -20.10 8.87 2.23
C SER A 332 -20.51 9.14 0.78
N ALA A 333 -19.96 10.19 0.15
CA ALA A 333 -20.18 10.45 -1.27
C ALA A 333 -19.59 9.34 -2.16
N VAL A 334 -18.37 8.87 -1.88
CA VAL A 334 -17.77 7.72 -2.58
C VAL A 334 -18.64 6.48 -2.45
N SER A 335 -19.01 6.10 -1.22
CA SER A 335 -19.80 4.91 -0.94
C SER A 335 -21.17 4.97 -1.62
N THR A 336 -21.84 6.11 -1.58
CA THR A 336 -23.15 6.31 -2.23
C THR A 336 -23.05 6.17 -3.75
N GLU A 337 -22.01 6.72 -4.36
CA GLU A 337 -21.85 6.69 -5.81
C GLU A 337 -21.37 5.32 -6.31
N MET A 338 -20.36 4.75 -5.64
CA MET A 338 -19.80 3.44 -6.00
C MET A 338 -20.76 2.27 -5.72
N SER A 339 -21.75 2.47 -4.85
CA SER A 339 -22.80 1.48 -4.61
C SER A 339 -23.98 1.60 -5.58
N LYS A 340 -23.74 2.11 -6.80
CA LYS A 340 -24.69 2.10 -7.93
C LYS A 340 -24.24 1.10 -8.98
N LEU A 341 -25.18 0.56 -9.76
CA LEU A 341 -24.84 -0.32 -10.89
C LEU A 341 -23.97 0.36 -11.96
N ASN A 342 -24.15 1.66 -12.16
CA ASN A 342 -23.36 2.47 -13.07
C ASN A 342 -22.93 3.78 -12.38
N PRO A 343 -21.84 3.77 -11.58
CA PRO A 343 -21.35 4.95 -10.88
C PRO A 343 -20.92 6.06 -11.83
N ASP A 344 -21.17 7.32 -11.48
CA ASP A 344 -20.63 8.46 -12.22
C ASP A 344 -19.12 8.63 -11.94
N ARG A 345 -18.30 8.50 -13.00
CA ARG A 345 -16.84 8.60 -12.91
C ARG A 345 -16.35 9.92 -12.32
N ASN A 346 -16.97 11.04 -12.72
CA ASN A 346 -16.53 12.37 -12.31
C ASN A 346 -16.88 12.62 -10.84
N ALA A 347 -18.06 12.20 -10.41
CA ALA A 347 -18.49 12.27 -9.02
C ALA A 347 -17.56 11.44 -8.12
N VAL A 348 -17.26 10.19 -8.51
CA VAL A 348 -16.33 9.34 -7.77
C VAL A 348 -14.93 9.93 -7.74
N ALA A 349 -14.38 10.34 -8.89
CA ALA A 349 -13.05 10.92 -8.97
C ALA A 349 -12.93 12.20 -8.11
N SER A 350 -13.95 13.05 -8.13
CA SER A 350 -13.99 14.28 -7.33
C SER A 350 -14.02 13.98 -5.83
N ALA A 351 -14.91 13.09 -5.38
CA ALA A 351 -15.03 12.72 -3.97
C ALA A 351 -13.77 12.00 -3.45
N ALA A 352 -13.24 11.05 -4.22
CA ALA A 352 -12.03 10.30 -3.84
C ALA A 352 -10.79 11.22 -3.80
N SER A 353 -10.59 12.06 -4.82
CA SER A 353 -9.45 13.00 -4.83
C SER A 353 -9.53 14.07 -3.74
N SER A 354 -10.73 14.38 -3.23
CA SER A 354 -10.91 15.26 -2.07
C SER A 354 -10.54 14.57 -0.74
N ALA A 355 -10.79 13.26 -0.62
CA ALA A 355 -10.49 12.49 0.59
C ALA A 355 -8.99 12.19 0.77
N ALA A 356 -8.26 11.94 -0.34
CA ALA A 356 -6.83 11.59 -0.30
C ALA A 356 -5.95 12.57 0.53
N PRO A 357 -5.97 13.89 0.30
CA PRO A 357 -5.15 14.82 1.09
C PRO A 357 -5.51 14.87 2.57
N VAL A 358 -6.78 14.62 2.94
CA VAL A 358 -7.21 14.57 4.34
C VAL A 358 -6.67 13.31 5.02
N ALA A 359 -6.72 12.16 4.33
CA ALA A 359 -6.10 10.93 4.81
C ALA A 359 -4.56 11.07 4.95
N GLN A 360 -3.91 11.81 4.04
CA GLN A 360 -2.48 12.14 4.15
C GLN A 360 -2.19 12.96 5.41
N LYS A 361 -2.97 14.02 5.67
CA LYS A 361 -2.80 14.85 6.88
C LYS A 361 -2.90 14.01 8.16
N LEU A 362 -3.84 13.06 8.20
CA LEU A 362 -3.94 12.12 9.33
C LEU A 362 -2.73 11.19 9.40
N ALA A 363 -2.24 10.67 8.27
CA ALA A 363 -1.04 9.83 8.24
C ALA A 363 0.18 10.55 8.82
N ASP A 364 0.42 11.81 8.44
CA ASP A 364 1.54 12.63 8.95
C ASP A 364 1.45 12.84 10.47
N ARG A 365 0.24 13.09 10.97
CA ARG A 365 -0.02 13.23 12.40
C ARG A 365 0.20 11.92 13.15
N LEU A 366 -0.35 10.81 12.65
CA LEU A 366 -0.27 9.50 13.28
C LEU A 366 1.16 8.95 13.26
N ALA A 367 1.96 9.28 12.24
CA ALA A 367 3.35 8.87 12.16
C ALA A 367 4.26 9.51 13.25
N THR A 368 3.84 10.64 13.83
CA THR A 368 4.71 11.47 14.70
C THR A 368 4.13 11.73 16.09
N MET A 369 2.83 11.50 16.31
CA MET A 369 2.22 11.69 17.62
C MET A 369 2.72 10.66 18.64
N GLN A 370 2.55 11.00 19.92
CA GLN A 370 2.80 10.08 21.02
C GLN A 370 1.57 9.19 21.24
N TYR A 371 1.83 7.95 21.64
CA TYR A 371 0.80 6.95 21.94
C TYR A 371 0.88 6.59 23.41
N ASP A 372 -0.26 6.19 23.96
CA ASP A 372 -0.38 5.74 25.35
C ASP A 372 -1.44 4.65 25.48
N SER A 373 -1.46 4.00 26.65
CA SER A 373 -2.39 2.92 26.96
C SER A 373 -3.84 3.38 26.96
N ALA A 374 -4.11 4.64 27.28
CA ALA A 374 -5.47 5.17 27.35
C ALA A 374 -6.07 5.35 25.96
N LEU A 375 -5.29 5.84 24.99
CA LEU A 375 -5.67 5.92 23.58
C LEU A 375 -5.88 4.52 23.00
N ALA A 376 -4.97 3.58 23.26
CA ALA A 376 -5.10 2.21 22.78
C ALA A 376 -6.36 1.52 23.32
N LEU A 377 -6.60 1.62 24.64
CA LEU A 377 -7.79 1.06 25.29
C LEU A 377 -9.09 1.68 24.74
N ARG A 378 -9.19 3.02 24.70
CA ARG A 378 -10.38 3.70 24.16
C ARG A 378 -10.64 3.35 22.70
N THR A 379 -9.59 3.19 21.90
CA THR A 379 -9.74 2.79 20.50
C THR A 379 -10.30 1.37 20.38
N MET A 380 -9.81 0.41 21.18
CA MET A 380 -10.38 -0.95 21.22
C MET A 380 -11.83 -0.95 21.73
N GLN A 381 -12.14 -0.13 22.73
CA GLN A 381 -13.50 0.05 23.24
C GLN A 381 -14.42 0.57 22.14
N HIS A 382 -14.06 1.65 21.43
CA HIS A 382 -14.86 2.16 20.32
C HIS A 382 -15.02 1.18 19.16
N ILE A 383 -13.97 0.40 18.82
CA ILE A 383 -14.07 -0.67 17.81
C ILE A 383 -15.09 -1.72 18.23
N THR A 384 -15.08 -2.14 19.49
CA THR A 384 -15.98 -3.17 20.00
C THR A 384 -17.40 -2.66 20.28
N GLU A 385 -17.57 -1.37 20.61
CA GLU A 385 -18.87 -0.69 20.72
C GLU A 385 -19.57 -0.58 19.37
N ASP A 386 -18.82 -0.31 18.30
CA ASP A 386 -19.32 -0.17 16.93
C ASP A 386 -19.51 -1.52 16.20
N ALA A 387 -19.75 -2.58 16.96
CA ALA A 387 -19.79 -3.96 16.49
C ALA A 387 -20.73 -4.19 15.31
N GLU A 388 -21.93 -3.58 15.35
CA GLU A 388 -22.94 -3.75 14.31
C GLU A 388 -22.56 -3.07 13.00
N THR A 389 -22.04 -1.83 13.05
CA THR A 389 -21.60 -1.13 11.84
C THR A 389 -20.45 -1.86 11.16
N ILE A 390 -19.46 -2.31 11.95
CA ILE A 390 -18.30 -3.04 11.43
C ILE A 390 -18.73 -4.39 10.84
N SER A 391 -19.56 -5.14 11.56
CA SER A 391 -19.93 -6.49 11.14
C SER A 391 -20.80 -6.51 9.88
N LEU A 392 -21.71 -5.53 9.75
CA LEU A 392 -22.60 -5.40 8.60
C LEU A 392 -21.93 -4.79 7.38
N ALA A 393 -20.80 -4.09 7.55
CA ALA A 393 -20.08 -3.46 6.44
C ALA A 393 -19.59 -4.51 5.41
N ASP A 394 -18.78 -5.48 5.84
CA ASP A 394 -18.59 -6.81 5.22
C ASP A 394 -17.51 -7.62 5.99
N GLU A 395 -17.15 -8.79 5.49
CA GLU A 395 -16.05 -9.61 6.03
C GLU A 395 -14.69 -8.88 6.00
N ARG A 396 -14.39 -8.07 4.97
CA ARG A 396 -13.12 -7.30 4.95
C ARG A 396 -13.08 -6.23 6.04
N ALA A 397 -14.22 -5.68 6.43
CA ALA A 397 -14.31 -4.74 7.54
C ALA A 397 -14.04 -5.46 8.86
N ALA A 398 -14.63 -6.65 9.03
CA ALA A 398 -14.41 -7.51 10.17
C ALA A 398 -12.93 -7.95 10.31
N GLU A 399 -12.25 -8.28 9.21
CA GLU A 399 -10.81 -8.56 9.20
C GLU A 399 -9.97 -7.38 9.70
N GLN A 400 -10.29 -6.16 9.26
CA GLN A 400 -9.59 -4.96 9.72
C GLN A 400 -9.83 -4.71 11.21
N ALA A 401 -11.02 -5.02 11.73
CA ALA A 401 -11.31 -4.91 13.15
C ALA A 401 -10.55 -5.96 13.98
N ALA A 402 -10.49 -7.21 13.51
CA ALA A 402 -9.74 -8.27 14.18
C ALA A 402 -8.24 -7.95 14.25
N MET A 403 -7.65 -7.51 13.12
CA MET A 403 -6.24 -7.07 13.07
C MET A 403 -5.99 -5.84 13.93
N ALA A 404 -6.89 -4.84 13.91
CA ALA A 404 -6.76 -3.66 14.75
C ALA A 404 -6.78 -4.00 16.25
N LEU A 405 -7.73 -4.83 16.69
CA LEU A 405 -7.81 -5.29 18.08
C LEU A 405 -6.56 -6.07 18.48
N ASP A 406 -6.03 -6.92 17.59
CA ASP A 406 -4.80 -7.67 17.85
C ASP A 406 -3.60 -6.74 18.09
N SER A 407 -3.33 -5.82 17.16
CA SER A 407 -2.21 -4.88 17.23
C SER A 407 -2.31 -3.95 18.45
N LEU A 408 -3.51 -3.39 18.68
CA LEU A 408 -3.76 -2.50 19.82
C LEU A 408 -3.61 -3.25 21.15
N TYR A 409 -4.16 -4.46 21.25
CA TYR A 409 -4.13 -5.23 22.48
C TYR A 409 -2.74 -5.73 22.83
N ILE A 410 -1.91 -6.10 21.85
CA ILE A 410 -0.51 -6.49 22.08
C ILE A 410 0.27 -5.35 22.75
N ALA A 411 0.08 -4.11 22.28
CA ALA A 411 0.74 -2.95 22.87
C ALA A 411 0.16 -2.62 24.26
N TYR A 412 -1.17 -2.53 24.37
CA TYR A 412 -1.86 -2.23 25.61
C TYR A 412 -1.53 -3.23 26.72
N SER A 413 -1.60 -4.54 26.45
CA SER A 413 -1.40 -5.58 27.46
C SER A 413 0.03 -5.67 28.00
N LYS A 414 1.04 -5.29 27.21
CA LYS A 414 2.44 -5.21 27.67
C LYS A 414 2.63 -4.12 28.73
N GLU A 415 2.00 -2.98 28.53
CA GLU A 415 2.09 -1.83 29.44
C GLU A 415 1.15 -1.99 30.64
N ALA A 416 -0.15 -2.21 30.39
CA ALA A 416 -1.18 -2.24 31.42
C ALA A 416 -1.19 -3.54 32.25
N LYS A 417 -0.71 -4.66 31.69
CA LYS A 417 -0.67 -6.00 32.31
C LYS A 417 -2.00 -6.39 32.98
N PRO A 418 -3.13 -6.35 32.24
CA PRO A 418 -4.44 -6.67 32.81
C PRO A 418 -4.49 -8.13 33.28
N ALA A 419 -5.22 -8.38 34.37
CA ALA A 419 -5.29 -9.72 34.97
C ALA A 419 -5.93 -10.77 34.04
N ASN A 420 -6.84 -10.34 33.16
CA ASN A 420 -7.53 -11.17 32.18
C ASN A 420 -6.82 -11.23 30.81
N ALA A 421 -5.51 -10.93 30.74
CA ALA A 421 -4.78 -10.81 29.47
C ALA A 421 -4.95 -12.01 28.52
N ALA A 422 -4.85 -13.22 29.07
CA ALA A 422 -4.98 -14.44 28.28
C ALA A 422 -6.41 -14.65 27.74
N GLU A 423 -7.43 -14.22 28.48
CA GLU A 423 -8.83 -14.36 28.10
C GLU A 423 -9.16 -13.46 26.89
N VAL A 424 -8.74 -12.20 26.94
CA VAL A 424 -8.94 -11.26 25.83
C VAL A 424 -8.16 -11.70 24.58
N ARG A 425 -6.91 -12.17 24.75
CA ARG A 425 -6.14 -12.75 23.64
C ARG A 425 -6.86 -13.93 22.99
N ALA A 426 -7.44 -14.82 23.79
CA ALA A 426 -8.20 -15.95 23.26
C ALA A 426 -9.47 -15.49 22.53
N ALA A 427 -10.15 -14.46 23.03
CA ALA A 427 -11.33 -13.88 22.38
C ALA A 427 -10.99 -13.22 21.04
N ILE A 428 -9.89 -12.44 20.97
CA ILE A 428 -9.39 -11.85 19.71
C ILE A 428 -9.00 -12.94 18.71
N ASN A 429 -8.30 -14.00 19.15
CA ASN A 429 -7.98 -15.15 18.29
C ASN A 429 -9.24 -15.82 17.72
N GLY A 430 -10.33 -15.86 18.50
CA GLY A 430 -11.63 -16.36 18.06
C GLY A 430 -12.26 -15.55 16.92
N LEU A 431 -11.94 -14.24 16.80
CA LEU A 431 -12.39 -13.43 15.66
C LEU A 431 -11.78 -13.93 14.35
N PHE A 432 -10.48 -14.22 14.34
CA PHE A 432 -9.80 -14.71 13.12
C PHE A 432 -10.37 -16.03 12.61
N GLN A 433 -10.79 -16.93 13.52
CA GLN A 433 -11.41 -18.20 13.14
C GLN A 433 -12.71 -18.00 12.35
N GLN A 434 -13.48 -16.95 12.66
CA GLN A 434 -14.72 -16.63 11.92
C GLN A 434 -14.44 -16.07 10.51
N LEU A 435 -13.21 -15.70 10.22
CA LEU A 435 -12.79 -15.04 8.98
C LEU A 435 -12.00 -15.98 8.04
N GLU A 436 -11.68 -17.21 8.47
CA GLU A 436 -10.94 -18.19 7.66
C GLU A 436 -11.66 -18.58 6.38
N ILE A 437 -13.00 -18.56 6.41
CA ILE A 437 -13.86 -18.86 5.25
C ILE A 437 -14.73 -17.63 4.98
N PRO A 438 -14.24 -16.65 4.20
CA PRO A 438 -14.96 -15.42 3.89
C PRO A 438 -16.40 -15.61 3.40
N SER A 439 -16.66 -16.65 2.59
CA SER A 439 -18.01 -16.95 2.08
C SER A 439 -18.99 -17.48 3.14
N ALA A 440 -18.47 -17.93 4.29
CA ALA A 440 -19.25 -18.41 5.43
C ALA A 440 -19.38 -17.36 6.55
N TYR A 441 -18.84 -16.15 6.33
CA TYR A 441 -18.89 -15.06 7.30
C TYR A 441 -20.34 -14.71 7.71
N ASN A 442 -20.53 -14.52 9.03
CA ASN A 442 -21.81 -14.16 9.63
C ASN A 442 -21.65 -12.90 10.50
N ALA A 443 -22.35 -11.83 10.12
CA ALA A 443 -22.24 -10.53 10.79
C ALA A 443 -22.72 -10.55 12.25
N ASP A 444 -23.79 -11.29 12.56
CA ASP A 444 -24.34 -11.35 13.92
C ASP A 444 -23.39 -12.07 14.88
N GLN A 445 -22.79 -13.18 14.43
CA GLN A 445 -21.79 -13.92 15.21
C GLN A 445 -20.54 -13.07 15.47
N PHE A 446 -20.09 -12.32 14.46
CA PHE A 446 -18.94 -11.43 14.61
C PHE A 446 -19.25 -10.26 15.55
N ALA A 447 -20.41 -9.61 15.41
CA ALA A 447 -20.85 -8.55 16.30
C ALA A 447 -20.98 -9.02 17.76
N ALA A 448 -21.54 -10.21 17.99
CA ALA A 448 -21.61 -10.80 19.31
C ALA A 448 -20.22 -11.06 19.92
N ALA A 449 -19.26 -11.53 19.10
CA ALA A 449 -17.89 -11.73 19.55
C ALA A 449 -17.19 -10.41 19.90
N LEU A 450 -17.40 -9.34 19.12
CA LEU A 450 -16.89 -8.00 19.45
C LEU A 450 -17.47 -7.48 20.77
N ARG A 451 -18.78 -7.59 20.99
CA ARG A 451 -19.42 -7.18 22.26
C ARG A 451 -18.88 -7.96 23.45
N LYS A 452 -18.63 -9.27 23.28
CA LYS A 452 -17.99 -10.07 24.33
C LYS A 452 -16.59 -9.57 24.68
N ILE A 453 -15.81 -9.15 23.69
CA ILE A 453 -14.48 -8.55 23.92
C ILE A 453 -14.65 -7.20 24.64
N HIS A 454 -15.64 -6.39 24.25
CA HIS A 454 -15.93 -5.11 24.92
C HIS A 454 -16.07 -5.26 26.44
N ASP A 455 -16.88 -6.23 26.87
CA ASP A 455 -17.14 -6.49 28.30
C ASP A 455 -15.87 -6.89 29.09
N GLN A 456 -14.81 -7.31 28.39
CA GLN A 456 -13.55 -7.71 28.98
C GLN A 456 -12.50 -6.57 28.99
N LEU A 457 -12.73 -5.46 28.29
CA LEU A 457 -11.82 -4.31 28.20
C LEU A 457 -12.09 -3.31 29.34
N HIS A 458 -11.27 -3.34 30.39
CA HIS A 458 -11.37 -2.44 31.55
C HIS A 458 -10.05 -1.75 31.91
#